data_AF-A0A5J4ZIB5-F1
#
_entry.id   AF-A0A5J4ZIB5-F1
#
_cell.length_a   1.000
_cell.length_b   1.000
_cell.length_c   1.000
_cell.angle_alpha   90.00
_cell.angle_beta   90.00
_cell.angle_gamma   90.00
#
_symmetry.space_group_name_H-M   'P 1'
#
loop_
_entity.id
_entity.type
_entity.pdbx_description
1 polymer ?
#
loop_
_entity_poly.entity_id
_entity_poly.type
_entity_poly.pdbx_seq_one_letter_code
_entity_poly.pdbx_strand_id
1 'polypeptide(L)'
;MVGISNRCVDAIAINTSKEQLVSGLSRLDCDSGSAELRVGCIDWVLANINFGIQARTNPGTLENGQRAIVETLVSLLPTEKSSSIPLSFLFGMLRMAIMVDATIASRLELERRIAFRLDMVSLDDLLIPSVQAGDSLFDVDTVHRILVHFLQRIEEEENEDHGYESEGLGSPSHGCVLKVGRLVDAYLSEIAPDPYLSLQKFIAMIEVLPDYARVIDDGLYRAVDIYLKAHPMLTENECKKLCKFIDCQKLSQEACNHAAQNDRLPVQMAVRVLYFEQVRLRNALSGSSGDGFSVPKNQQQCS
;
A
#
# COMPACT_ATOMS: atom_id res chain seq x y z
N MET A 1 -26.36 16.99 17.43
CA MET A 1 -27.29 15.91 17.03
C MET A 1 -26.67 15.12 15.89
N VAL A 2 -25.53 14.48 16.14
CA VAL A 2 -24.80 13.60 15.21
C VAL A 2 -24.09 12.60 16.12
N GLY A 3 -24.67 11.42 16.33
CA GLY A 3 -24.13 10.50 17.35
C GLY A 3 -24.72 9.10 17.38
N ILE A 4 -25.65 8.76 16.48
CA ILE A 4 -26.31 7.44 16.48
C ILE A 4 -26.19 6.75 15.11
N SER A 5 -25.85 7.48 14.03
CA SER A 5 -25.80 6.89 12.68
C SER A 5 -24.52 6.10 12.36
N ASN A 6 -23.42 6.25 13.11
CA ASN A 6 -22.17 5.50 12.83
C ASN A 6 -22.10 4.15 13.55
N ARG A 7 -22.74 3.99 14.72
CA ARG A 7 -22.70 2.73 15.46
C ARG A 7 -23.60 1.64 14.89
N CYS A 8 -24.62 2.02 14.11
CA CYS A 8 -25.50 1.07 13.42
C CYS A 8 -24.88 0.55 12.12
N VAL A 9 -24.04 1.33 11.42
CA VAL A 9 -23.37 0.88 10.18
C VAL A 9 -22.25 -0.11 10.49
N ASP A 10 -21.45 0.15 11.55
CA ASP A 10 -20.45 -0.81 12.03
C ASP A 10 -21.09 -2.09 12.60
N ALA A 11 -22.26 -1.98 13.24
CA ALA A 11 -23.01 -3.14 13.74
C ALA A 11 -23.68 -3.96 12.62
N ILE A 12 -24.12 -3.33 11.52
CA ILE A 12 -24.69 -4.02 10.35
C ILE A 12 -23.58 -4.70 9.53
N ALA A 13 -22.43 -4.05 9.31
CA ALA A 13 -21.30 -4.64 8.59
C ALA A 13 -20.68 -5.85 9.33
N ILE A 14 -20.68 -5.81 10.67
CA ILE A 14 -20.29 -6.95 11.50
C ILE A 14 -21.35 -8.05 11.47
N ASN A 15 -22.66 -7.73 11.39
CA ASN A 15 -23.71 -8.75 11.51
C ASN A 15 -24.10 -9.45 10.20
N THR A 16 -23.97 -8.80 9.03
CA THR A 16 -24.19 -9.48 7.74
C THR A 16 -23.05 -10.45 7.41
N SER A 17 -21.81 -10.07 7.76
CA SER A 17 -20.66 -10.99 7.71
C SER A 17 -20.81 -12.09 8.76
N LYS A 18 -21.26 -11.77 9.99
CA LYS A 18 -21.49 -12.77 11.04
C LYS A 18 -22.60 -13.76 10.69
N GLU A 19 -23.74 -13.35 10.14
CA GLU A 19 -24.81 -14.27 9.77
C GLU A 19 -24.44 -15.15 8.58
N GLN A 20 -23.72 -14.62 7.58
CA GLN A 20 -23.19 -15.44 6.48
C GLN A 20 -22.04 -16.35 6.92
N LEU A 21 -21.17 -15.89 7.83
CA LEU A 21 -20.13 -16.73 8.45
C LEU A 21 -20.76 -17.80 9.35
N VAL A 22 -21.76 -17.47 10.17
CA VAL A 22 -22.48 -18.42 11.04
C VAL A 22 -23.29 -19.42 10.20
N SER A 23 -23.91 -18.97 9.11
CA SER A 23 -24.62 -19.82 8.13
C SER A 23 -23.65 -20.68 7.30
N GLY A 24 -22.46 -20.17 7.00
CA GLY A 24 -21.39 -20.91 6.35
C GLY A 24 -20.77 -21.98 7.24
N LEU A 25 -20.47 -21.61 8.49
CA LEU A 25 -19.93 -22.50 9.53
C LEU A 25 -20.95 -23.55 10.00
N SER A 26 -22.26 -23.26 9.90
CA SER A 26 -23.30 -24.27 10.20
C SER A 26 -23.42 -25.35 9.12
N ARG A 27 -22.87 -25.11 7.92
CA ARG A 27 -22.82 -26.07 6.80
C ARG A 27 -21.52 -26.86 6.72
N LEU A 28 -20.53 -26.53 7.55
CA LEU A 28 -19.34 -27.37 7.75
C LEU A 28 -19.74 -28.59 8.59
N ASP A 29 -20.06 -29.68 7.91
CA ASP A 29 -20.00 -31.01 8.52
C ASP A 29 -18.52 -31.37 8.74
N CYS A 30 -18.00 -30.95 9.90
CA CYS A 30 -16.81 -31.58 10.45
C CYS A 30 -17.22 -32.98 10.90
N ASP A 31 -17.05 -33.96 10.02
CA ASP A 31 -17.28 -35.37 10.29
C ASP A 31 -16.19 -35.90 11.24
N SER A 32 -16.26 -35.47 12.51
CA SER A 32 -15.81 -36.15 13.73
C SER A 32 -15.67 -35.13 14.88
N GLY A 33 -16.65 -35.10 15.80
CA GLY A 33 -16.46 -34.62 17.18
C GLY A 33 -17.12 -33.28 17.56
N SER A 34 -18.08 -33.37 18.50
CA SER A 34 -18.63 -32.38 19.45
C SER A 34 -18.89 -30.91 19.02
N ALA A 35 -20.09 -30.42 19.31
CA ALA A 35 -20.49 -29.00 19.19
C ALA A 35 -19.56 -28.03 19.96
N GLU A 36 -18.76 -28.50 20.91
CA GLU A 36 -17.73 -27.73 21.61
C GLU A 36 -16.59 -27.25 20.69
N LEU A 37 -16.24 -28.05 19.66
CA LEU A 37 -15.23 -27.65 18.66
C LEU A 37 -15.74 -26.54 17.72
N ARG A 38 -17.06 -26.50 17.46
CA ARG A 38 -17.70 -25.42 16.66
C ARG A 38 -17.69 -24.08 17.40
N VAL A 39 -17.98 -24.07 18.70
CA VAL A 39 -17.93 -22.85 19.52
C VAL A 39 -16.48 -22.37 19.69
N GLY A 40 -15.56 -23.29 20.02
CA GLY A 40 -14.14 -22.96 20.13
C GLY A 40 -13.50 -22.46 18.84
N CYS A 41 -13.99 -22.90 17.68
CA CYS A 41 -13.53 -22.41 16.38
C CYS A 41 -14.02 -20.98 16.09
N ILE A 42 -15.30 -20.68 16.33
CA ILE A 42 -15.82 -19.32 16.17
C ILE A 42 -15.10 -18.36 17.14
N ASP A 43 -14.91 -18.77 18.39
CA ASP A 43 -14.18 -17.97 19.37
C ASP A 43 -12.70 -17.79 18.97
N TRP A 44 -12.06 -18.80 18.38
CA TRP A 44 -10.70 -18.68 17.84
C TRP A 44 -10.64 -17.73 16.63
N VAL A 45 -11.58 -17.82 15.69
CA VAL A 45 -11.66 -16.92 14.54
C VAL A 45 -11.92 -15.49 15.01
N LEU A 46 -12.85 -15.27 15.93
CA LEU A 46 -13.15 -13.94 16.47
C LEU A 46 -11.98 -13.37 17.30
N ALA A 47 -11.28 -14.20 18.06
CA ALA A 47 -10.09 -13.81 18.81
C ALA A 47 -8.95 -13.40 17.88
N ASN A 48 -8.72 -14.12 16.78
CA ASN A 48 -7.59 -13.83 15.87
C ASN A 48 -7.90 -12.74 14.85
N ILE A 49 -9.17 -12.55 14.47
CA ILE A 49 -9.59 -11.43 13.60
C ILE A 49 -9.52 -10.09 14.35
N ASN A 50 -9.86 -10.05 15.64
CA ASN A 50 -9.93 -8.79 16.40
C ASN A 50 -8.68 -8.41 17.19
N PHE A 51 -7.86 -9.37 17.64
CA PHE A 51 -6.81 -9.07 18.63
C PHE A 51 -5.36 -9.08 18.15
N GLY A 52 -5.09 -9.45 16.89
CA GLY A 52 -3.71 -9.50 16.39
C GLY A 52 -2.88 -10.59 17.06
N ILE A 53 -2.52 -11.61 16.29
CA ILE A 53 -1.45 -12.61 16.54
C ILE A 53 -1.06 -12.81 18.02
N GLN A 54 -1.90 -13.48 18.82
CA GLN A 54 -1.47 -13.92 20.16
C GLN A 54 -1.87 -15.35 20.58
N ALA A 55 -2.48 -16.17 19.72
CA ALA A 55 -2.84 -17.53 20.12
C ALA A 55 -2.06 -18.61 19.34
N ARG A 56 -0.87 -18.98 19.84
CA ARG A 56 -0.29 -20.30 19.52
C ARG A 56 -1.11 -21.38 20.22
N THR A 57 -1.78 -22.24 19.46
CA THR A 57 -2.48 -23.43 19.97
C THR A 57 -1.76 -24.72 19.53
N ASN A 58 -1.79 -25.75 20.40
CA ASN A 58 -1.01 -27.00 20.31
C ASN A 58 -1.10 -27.77 18.97
N PRO A 59 -0.03 -28.50 18.59
CA PRO A 59 0.20 -28.95 17.21
C PRO A 59 -0.34 -30.35 16.94
N GLY A 60 -0.88 -30.57 15.73
CA GLY A 60 -1.16 -31.91 15.20
C GLY A 60 -2.55 -32.09 14.60
N THR A 61 -3.60 -32.11 15.41
CA THR A 61 -4.97 -32.46 14.95
C THR A 61 -5.89 -31.25 14.76
N LEU A 62 -5.63 -30.16 15.49
CA LEU A 62 -6.42 -28.92 15.41
C LEU A 62 -6.00 -28.04 14.22
N GLU A 63 -4.73 -28.08 13.82
CA GLU A 63 -4.16 -27.25 12.74
C GLU A 63 -4.78 -27.56 11.37
N ASN A 64 -5.03 -28.85 11.06
CA ASN A 64 -5.70 -29.23 9.82
C ASN A 64 -7.18 -28.78 9.78
N GLY A 65 -7.86 -28.80 10.92
CA GLY A 65 -9.22 -28.27 11.04
C GLY A 65 -9.27 -26.76 10.88
N GLN A 66 -8.35 -26.03 11.53
CA GLN A 66 -8.22 -24.57 11.40
C GLN A 66 -7.95 -24.15 9.96
N ARG A 67 -7.04 -24.86 9.26
CA ARG A 67 -6.77 -24.63 7.84
C ARG A 67 -8.03 -24.81 6.98
N ALA A 68 -8.70 -25.97 7.10
CA ALA A 68 -9.90 -26.27 6.31
C ALA A 68 -11.03 -25.24 6.55
N ILE A 69 -11.15 -24.75 7.79
CA ILE A 69 -12.14 -23.72 8.14
C ILE A 69 -11.79 -22.41 7.45
N VAL A 70 -10.55 -21.94 7.56
CA VAL A 70 -10.12 -20.69 6.90
C VAL A 70 -10.33 -20.77 5.39
N GLU A 71 -9.93 -21.89 4.76
CA GLU A 71 -10.11 -22.10 3.32
C GLU A 71 -11.58 -22.11 2.91
N THR A 72 -12.44 -22.78 3.69
CA THR A 72 -13.88 -22.78 3.43
C THR A 72 -14.47 -21.39 3.60
N LEU A 73 -14.11 -20.66 4.66
CA LEU A 73 -14.56 -19.29 4.86
C LEU A 73 -14.17 -18.41 3.67
N VAL A 74 -12.94 -18.51 3.17
CA VAL A 74 -12.49 -17.77 1.99
C VAL A 74 -13.33 -18.10 0.76
N SER A 75 -13.70 -19.36 0.56
CA SER A 75 -14.54 -19.82 -0.56
C SER A 75 -16.00 -19.33 -0.47
N LEU A 76 -16.49 -19.05 0.74
CA LEU A 76 -17.85 -18.58 0.99
C LEU A 76 -17.99 -17.07 0.95
N LEU A 77 -16.88 -16.33 1.05
CA LEU A 77 -16.90 -14.88 0.94
C LEU A 77 -17.44 -14.46 -0.45
N PRO A 78 -18.31 -13.43 -0.49
CA PRO A 78 -18.88 -12.95 -1.75
C PRO A 78 -17.81 -12.60 -2.78
N THR A 79 -18.03 -13.02 -4.02
CA THR A 79 -17.18 -12.71 -5.17
C THR A 79 -17.58 -11.42 -5.90
N GLU A 80 -18.67 -10.78 -5.47
CA GLU A 80 -19.23 -9.60 -6.13
C GLU A 80 -18.48 -8.31 -5.74
N LYS A 81 -18.21 -7.47 -6.74
CA LYS A 81 -17.58 -6.13 -6.61
C LYS A 81 -18.35 -5.19 -5.64
N SER A 82 -19.63 -5.47 -5.39
CA SER A 82 -20.55 -4.70 -4.53
C SER A 82 -20.53 -5.12 -3.05
N SER A 83 -19.84 -6.20 -2.70
CA SER A 83 -19.85 -6.71 -1.32
C SER A 83 -18.97 -5.85 -0.41
N SER A 84 -19.59 -5.20 0.59
CA SER A 84 -18.88 -4.36 1.56
C SER A 84 -18.29 -5.22 2.69
N ILE A 85 -17.32 -6.06 2.37
CA ILE A 85 -16.51 -6.73 3.40
C ILE A 85 -15.58 -5.67 4.00
N PRO A 86 -15.40 -5.54 5.32
CA PRO A 86 -14.42 -4.61 5.88
C PRO A 86 -12.97 -4.99 5.51
N LEU A 87 -12.10 -4.00 5.22
CA LEU A 87 -10.69 -4.27 4.91
C LEU A 87 -9.94 -4.92 6.08
N SER A 88 -10.20 -4.46 7.31
CA SER A 88 -9.65 -5.05 8.53
C SER A 88 -9.97 -6.55 8.66
N PHE A 89 -11.18 -6.96 8.26
CA PHE A 89 -11.56 -8.37 8.23
C PHE A 89 -10.77 -9.14 7.17
N LEU A 90 -10.59 -8.59 5.97
CA LEU A 90 -9.80 -9.24 4.90
C LEU A 90 -8.33 -9.41 5.30
N PHE A 91 -7.71 -8.38 5.92
CA PHE A 91 -6.35 -8.49 6.46
C PHE A 91 -6.26 -9.48 7.62
N GLY A 92 -7.26 -9.52 8.50
CA GLY A 92 -7.35 -10.53 9.55
C GLY A 92 -7.42 -11.95 8.98
N MET A 93 -8.26 -12.17 7.97
CA MET A 93 -8.36 -13.45 7.25
C MET A 93 -7.05 -13.81 6.56
N LEU A 94 -6.36 -12.86 5.93
CA LEU A 94 -5.07 -13.10 5.27
C LEU A 94 -4.00 -13.49 6.28
N ARG A 95 -3.91 -12.78 7.41
CA ARG A 95 -2.98 -13.10 8.50
C ARG A 95 -3.24 -14.51 9.05
N MET A 96 -4.51 -14.87 9.26
CA MET A 96 -4.87 -16.24 9.67
C MET A 96 -4.50 -17.28 8.61
N ALA A 97 -4.80 -17.01 7.33
CA ALA A 97 -4.48 -17.91 6.22
C ALA A 97 -2.98 -18.15 6.09
N ILE A 98 -2.14 -17.14 6.33
CA ILE A 98 -0.69 -17.29 6.38
C ILE A 98 -0.28 -18.12 7.61
N MET A 99 -0.84 -17.83 8.79
CA MET A 99 -0.49 -18.49 10.05
C MET A 99 -0.81 -19.99 10.07
N VAL A 100 -1.94 -20.40 9.47
CA VAL A 100 -2.35 -21.82 9.39
C VAL A 100 -1.81 -22.54 8.14
N ASP A 101 -0.99 -21.84 7.36
CA ASP A 101 -0.50 -22.27 6.04
C ASP A 101 -1.63 -22.81 5.16
N ALA A 102 -2.65 -21.97 4.92
CA ALA A 102 -3.73 -22.26 4.00
C ALA A 102 -3.22 -22.36 2.56
N THR A 103 -4.02 -22.98 1.69
CA THR A 103 -3.69 -23.12 0.27
C THR A 103 -3.30 -21.77 -0.35
N ILE A 104 -2.37 -21.82 -1.30
CA ILE A 104 -1.93 -20.64 -2.06
C ILE A 104 -3.15 -19.99 -2.74
N ALA A 105 -4.10 -20.77 -3.24
CA ALA A 105 -5.32 -20.27 -3.86
C ALA A 105 -6.14 -19.39 -2.89
N SER A 106 -6.32 -19.83 -1.63
CA SER A 106 -7.05 -19.05 -0.62
C SER A 106 -6.32 -17.75 -0.25
N ARG A 107 -4.98 -17.78 -0.12
CA ARG A 107 -4.18 -16.57 0.14
C ARG A 107 -4.28 -15.58 -1.01
N LEU A 108 -4.08 -16.03 -2.25
CA LEU A 108 -4.16 -15.18 -3.44
C LEU A 108 -5.57 -14.58 -3.62
N GLU A 109 -6.63 -15.31 -3.29
CA GLU A 109 -7.99 -14.78 -3.35
C GLU A 109 -8.21 -13.63 -2.36
N LEU A 110 -7.68 -13.76 -1.13
CA LEU A 110 -7.72 -12.68 -0.15
C LEU A 110 -6.88 -11.48 -0.60
N GLU A 111 -5.68 -11.71 -1.13
CA GLU A 111 -4.81 -10.67 -1.69
C GLU A 111 -5.50 -9.90 -2.82
N ARG A 112 -6.17 -10.58 -3.76
CA ARG A 112 -6.95 -9.94 -4.84
C ARG A 112 -8.08 -9.07 -4.32
N ARG A 113 -8.81 -9.53 -3.30
CA ARG A 113 -9.92 -8.77 -2.71
C ARG A 113 -9.46 -7.53 -1.95
N ILE A 114 -8.32 -7.62 -1.27
CA ILE A 114 -7.66 -6.47 -0.64
C ILE A 114 -7.21 -5.48 -1.71
N ALA A 115 -6.55 -5.98 -2.76
CA ALA A 115 -6.06 -5.19 -3.88
C ALA A 115 -7.17 -4.34 -4.53
N PHE A 116 -8.40 -4.85 -4.61
CA PHE A 116 -9.52 -4.13 -5.21
C PHE A 116 -9.86 -2.78 -4.54
N ARG A 117 -9.53 -2.61 -3.25
CA ARG A 117 -9.75 -1.35 -2.50
C ARG A 117 -8.47 -0.88 -1.81
N LEU A 118 -7.33 -1.12 -2.44
CA LEU A 118 -6.02 -0.77 -1.88
C LEU A 118 -5.87 0.72 -1.61
N ASP A 119 -6.58 1.58 -2.36
CA ASP A 119 -6.58 3.03 -2.17
C ASP A 119 -7.28 3.51 -0.89
N MET A 120 -7.99 2.60 -0.20
CA MET A 120 -8.67 2.82 1.08
C MET A 120 -7.96 2.15 2.26
N VAL A 121 -6.84 1.46 2.01
CA VAL A 121 -6.06 0.72 3.02
C VAL A 121 -5.21 1.70 3.84
N SER A 122 -5.09 1.43 5.13
CA SER A 122 -4.19 2.17 6.01
C SER A 122 -2.79 1.55 6.03
N LEU A 123 -1.79 2.34 6.42
CA LEU A 123 -0.41 1.84 6.57
C LEU A 123 -0.33 0.65 7.55
N ASP A 124 -1.04 0.74 8.68
CA ASP A 124 -1.04 -0.29 9.73
C ASP A 124 -1.56 -1.65 9.23
N ASP A 125 -2.47 -1.65 8.26
CA ASP A 125 -2.99 -2.87 7.67
C ASP A 125 -1.92 -3.60 6.84
N LEU A 126 -1.08 -2.85 6.10
CA LEU A 126 0.00 -3.37 5.26
C LEU A 126 1.20 -3.90 6.06
N LEU A 127 1.33 -3.52 7.33
CA LEU A 127 2.38 -4.02 8.22
C LEU A 127 2.07 -5.46 8.67
N ILE A 128 2.06 -6.40 7.72
CA ILE A 128 1.84 -7.83 7.94
C ILE A 128 3.14 -8.44 8.52
N PRO A 129 3.13 -8.99 9.74
CA PRO A 129 4.33 -9.58 10.32
C PRO A 129 4.76 -10.85 9.58
N SER A 130 6.07 -11.05 9.40
CA SER A 130 6.59 -12.30 8.86
C SER A 130 6.44 -13.45 9.88
N VAL A 131 6.11 -14.65 9.40
CA VAL A 131 5.94 -15.86 10.23
C VAL A 131 7.26 -16.64 10.34
N GLN A 132 8.21 -16.43 9.42
CA GLN A 132 9.46 -17.19 9.39
C GLN A 132 10.51 -16.58 10.31
N ALA A 133 11.11 -17.41 11.15
CA ALA A 133 12.16 -16.98 12.06
C ALA A 133 13.46 -16.69 11.29
N GLY A 134 13.97 -15.46 11.37
CA GLY A 134 15.21 -15.03 10.72
C GLY A 134 15.03 -14.23 9.42
N ASP A 135 13.79 -14.03 8.99
CA ASP A 135 13.45 -13.14 7.88
C ASP A 135 13.23 -11.68 8.35
N SER A 136 13.00 -10.79 7.38
CA SER A 136 12.48 -9.44 7.62
C SER A 136 11.29 -9.44 8.59
N LEU A 137 11.16 -8.39 9.38
CA LEU A 137 10.08 -8.20 10.35
C LEU A 137 8.69 -8.27 9.70
N PHE A 138 8.60 -7.87 8.43
CA PHE A 138 7.37 -7.80 7.67
C PHE A 138 7.38 -8.73 6.45
N ASP A 139 6.21 -9.28 6.12
CA ASP A 139 6.00 -10.05 4.90
C ASP A 139 5.81 -9.11 3.70
N VAL A 140 6.93 -8.63 3.18
CA VAL A 140 7.00 -7.75 2.02
C VAL A 140 6.49 -8.44 0.75
N ASP A 141 6.66 -9.76 0.63
CA ASP A 141 6.26 -10.50 -0.57
C ASP A 141 4.74 -10.52 -0.73
N THR A 142 4.00 -10.62 0.38
CA THR A 142 2.54 -10.51 0.39
C THR A 142 2.07 -9.12 -0.03
N VAL A 143 2.69 -8.06 0.50
CA VAL A 143 2.34 -6.67 0.11
C VAL A 143 2.66 -6.41 -1.37
N HIS A 144 3.78 -6.93 -1.87
CA HIS A 144 4.15 -6.87 -3.27
C HIS A 144 3.09 -7.51 -4.17
N ARG A 145 2.59 -8.71 -3.84
CA ARG A 145 1.55 -9.39 -4.62
C ARG A 145 0.22 -8.64 -4.61
N ILE A 146 -0.19 -8.08 -3.47
CA ILE A 146 -1.38 -7.22 -3.37
C ILE A 146 -1.25 -6.03 -4.33
N LEU A 147 -0.07 -5.40 -4.39
CA LEU A 147 0.18 -4.26 -5.26
C LEU A 147 0.12 -4.65 -6.74
N VAL A 148 0.70 -5.79 -7.12
CA VAL A 148 0.61 -6.34 -8.49
C VAL A 148 -0.86 -6.58 -8.89
N HIS A 149 -1.66 -7.19 -8.01
CA HIS A 149 -3.09 -7.39 -8.27
C HIS A 149 -3.86 -6.08 -8.40
N PHE A 150 -3.48 -5.05 -7.64
CA PHE A 150 -4.13 -3.73 -7.73
C PHE A 150 -3.89 -3.09 -9.09
N LEU A 151 -2.65 -3.16 -9.60
CA LEU A 151 -2.30 -2.58 -10.91
C LEU A 151 -2.91 -3.38 -12.06
N GLN A 152 -2.94 -4.71 -11.98
CA GLN A 152 -3.65 -5.55 -12.95
C GLN A 152 -5.13 -5.14 -13.09
N ARG A 153 -5.81 -4.90 -11.97
CA ARG A 153 -7.19 -4.38 -11.98
C ARG A 153 -7.30 -3.01 -12.65
N ILE A 154 -6.37 -2.09 -12.35
CA ILE A 154 -6.36 -0.75 -12.97
C ILE A 154 -6.22 -0.87 -14.49
N GLU A 155 -5.28 -1.70 -14.96
CA GLU A 155 -5.08 -1.95 -16.39
C GLU A 155 -6.32 -2.58 -17.04
N GLU A 156 -7.00 -3.51 -16.38
CA GLU A 156 -8.26 -4.11 -16.85
C GLU A 156 -9.38 -3.07 -16.99
N GLU A 157 -9.55 -2.18 -16.00
CA GLU A 157 -10.56 -1.12 -16.03
C GLU A 157 -10.31 -0.09 -17.14
N GLU A 158 -9.04 0.28 -17.37
CA GLU A 158 -8.66 1.17 -18.47
C GLU A 158 -8.89 0.53 -19.85
N ASN A 159 -8.83 -0.81 -19.94
CA ASN A 159 -9.08 -1.54 -21.18
C ASN A 159 -10.57 -1.74 -21.53
N GLU A 160 -11.45 -1.72 -20.53
CA GLU A 160 -12.90 -1.83 -20.74
C GLU A 160 -13.54 -0.49 -21.14
N ASP A 161 -12.92 0.64 -20.78
CA ASP A 161 -13.43 2.01 -20.98
C ASP A 161 -12.98 2.67 -22.30
N HIS A 162 -12.53 1.89 -23.30
CA HIS A 162 -12.07 2.38 -24.62
C HIS A 162 -13.21 2.86 -25.55
N GLY A 163 -14.14 3.64 -25.01
CA GLY A 163 -15.12 4.45 -25.72
C GLY A 163 -14.93 5.92 -25.38
N TYR A 164 -14.21 6.64 -26.24
CA TYR A 164 -14.06 8.11 -26.30
C TYR A 164 -13.11 8.75 -25.27
N GLU A 165 -11.96 9.20 -25.79
CA GLU A 165 -10.98 10.14 -25.24
C GLU A 165 -11.27 10.70 -23.83
N SER A 166 -10.60 10.13 -22.84
CA SER A 166 -10.22 10.87 -21.64
C SER A 166 -8.72 10.73 -21.44
N GLU A 167 -7.93 11.44 -22.27
CA GLU A 167 -6.54 11.82 -21.92
C GLU A 167 -6.56 12.87 -20.77
N GLY A 168 -7.35 12.61 -19.74
CA GLY A 168 -7.51 13.46 -18.59
C GLY A 168 -6.94 12.75 -17.37
N LEU A 169 -6.01 13.42 -16.70
CA LEU A 169 -5.49 13.16 -15.34
C LEU A 169 -6.57 12.95 -14.23
N GLY A 170 -7.84 12.83 -14.60
CA GLY A 170 -9.03 12.83 -13.75
C GLY A 170 -9.91 11.58 -13.83
N SER A 171 -9.44 10.46 -14.41
CA SER A 171 -10.13 9.17 -14.22
C SER A 171 -10.12 8.78 -12.73
N PRO A 172 -11.21 8.22 -12.17
CA PRO A 172 -11.23 7.68 -10.82
C PRO A 172 -10.08 6.68 -10.55
N SER A 173 -9.69 5.89 -11.55
CA SER A 173 -8.57 4.92 -11.47
C SER A 173 -7.24 5.61 -11.20
N HIS A 174 -6.95 6.71 -11.90
CA HIS A 174 -5.74 7.50 -11.73
C HIS A 174 -5.63 8.06 -10.30
N GLY A 175 -6.74 8.57 -9.74
CA GLY A 175 -6.79 9.04 -8.36
C GLY A 175 -6.46 7.94 -7.33
N CYS A 176 -6.91 6.71 -7.57
CA CYS A 176 -6.57 5.55 -6.74
C CYS A 176 -5.07 5.24 -6.81
N VAL A 177 -4.47 5.22 -8.00
CA VAL A 177 -3.02 4.96 -8.18
C VAL A 177 -2.17 5.98 -7.42
N LEU A 178 -2.53 7.27 -7.46
CA LEU A 178 -1.81 8.32 -6.70
C LEU A 178 -1.92 8.13 -5.18
N LYS A 179 -3.08 7.68 -4.67
CA LYS A 179 -3.23 7.37 -3.24
C LYS A 179 -2.37 6.17 -2.85
N VAL A 180 -2.39 5.11 -3.67
CA VAL A 180 -1.57 3.91 -3.44
C VAL A 180 -0.09 4.24 -3.53
N GLY A 181 0.34 5.12 -4.45
CA GLY A 181 1.73 5.60 -4.52
C GLY A 181 2.22 6.19 -3.19
N ARG A 182 1.41 7.08 -2.57
CA ARG A 182 1.72 7.64 -1.25
C ARG A 182 1.73 6.58 -0.13
N LEU A 183 0.80 5.64 -0.17
CA LEU A 183 0.73 4.53 0.79
C LEU A 183 1.98 3.66 0.71
N VAL A 184 2.44 3.33 -0.50
CA VAL A 184 3.66 2.54 -0.73
C VAL A 184 4.91 3.30 -0.28
N ASP A 185 5.02 4.60 -0.54
CA ASP A 185 6.15 5.40 -0.05
C ASP A 185 6.20 5.47 1.48
N ALA A 186 5.04 5.53 2.14
CA ALA A 186 4.94 5.42 3.59
C ALA A 186 5.35 4.02 4.08
N TYR A 187 4.86 2.97 3.44
CA TYR A 187 5.23 1.59 3.74
C TYR A 187 6.72 1.33 3.58
N LEU A 188 7.31 1.76 2.46
CA LEU A 188 8.76 1.69 2.22
C LEU A 188 9.55 2.38 3.33
N SER A 189 9.08 3.53 3.81
CA SER A 189 9.73 4.25 4.92
C SER A 189 9.67 3.49 6.25
N GLU A 190 8.58 2.77 6.52
CA GLU A 190 8.42 1.97 7.74
C GLU A 190 9.27 0.69 7.74
N ILE A 191 9.39 0.02 6.58
CA ILE A 191 10.20 -1.20 6.47
C ILE A 191 11.69 -0.92 6.28
N ALA A 192 12.04 0.26 5.77
CA ALA A 192 13.42 0.62 5.44
C ALA A 192 14.45 0.47 6.59
N PRO A 193 14.12 0.72 7.87
CA PRO A 193 15.06 0.52 8.97
C PRO A 193 15.39 -0.95 9.27
N ASP A 194 14.66 -1.92 8.71
CA ASP A 194 14.83 -3.34 9.04
C ASP A 194 16.15 -3.88 8.46
N PRO A 195 17.12 -4.30 9.30
CA PRO A 195 18.41 -4.80 8.82
C PRO A 195 18.30 -6.13 8.06
N TYR A 196 17.18 -6.87 8.21
CA TYR A 196 16.93 -8.11 7.49
C TYR A 196 16.19 -7.90 6.16
N LEU A 197 15.75 -6.66 5.87
CA LEU A 197 15.16 -6.33 4.58
C LEU A 197 16.23 -6.30 3.48
N SER A 198 16.20 -7.31 2.61
CA SER A 198 17.11 -7.39 1.46
C SER A 198 16.90 -6.25 0.46
N LEU A 199 17.98 -5.83 -0.19
CA LEU A 199 17.95 -4.81 -1.24
C LEU A 199 17.01 -5.19 -2.39
N GLN A 200 16.97 -6.47 -2.75
CA GLN A 200 16.12 -6.96 -3.85
C GLN A 200 14.64 -6.74 -3.55
N LYS A 201 14.17 -7.08 -2.34
CA LYS A 201 12.78 -6.87 -1.94
C LYS A 201 12.43 -5.37 -1.88
N PHE A 202 13.34 -4.54 -1.36
CA PHE A 202 13.13 -3.09 -1.31
C PHE A 202 13.01 -2.48 -2.71
N ILE A 203 13.90 -2.86 -3.64
CA ILE A 203 13.85 -2.41 -5.04
C ILE A 203 12.58 -2.91 -5.74
N ALA A 204 12.21 -4.17 -5.55
CA ALA A 204 11.01 -4.73 -6.18
C ALA A 204 9.76 -3.93 -5.80
N MET A 205 9.62 -3.55 -4.52
CA MET A 205 8.51 -2.70 -4.08
C MET A 205 8.48 -1.31 -4.74
N ILE A 206 9.64 -0.73 -5.05
CA ILE A 206 9.72 0.56 -5.77
C ILE A 206 9.32 0.38 -7.24
N GLU A 207 9.84 -0.68 -7.89
CA GLU A 207 9.68 -0.98 -9.32
C GLU A 207 8.26 -1.36 -9.72
N VAL A 208 7.44 -1.87 -8.80
CA VAL A 208 6.06 -2.25 -9.13
C VAL A 208 5.21 -1.05 -9.55
N LEU A 209 5.44 0.14 -8.97
CA LEU A 209 4.61 1.31 -9.26
C LEU A 209 5.01 1.98 -10.58
N PRO A 210 4.04 2.38 -11.42
CA PRO A 210 4.33 3.13 -12.64
C PRO A 210 4.80 4.56 -12.34
N ASP A 211 5.50 5.18 -13.30
CA ASP A 211 6.12 6.51 -13.14
C ASP A 211 5.11 7.63 -12.78
N TYR A 212 3.86 7.50 -13.23
CA TYR A 212 2.79 8.46 -12.94
C TYR A 212 2.16 8.28 -11.56
N ALA A 213 2.46 7.21 -10.83
CA ALA A 213 1.96 6.99 -9.48
C ALA A 213 2.48 8.03 -8.47
N ARG A 214 3.57 8.73 -8.82
CA ARG A 214 4.21 9.77 -8.02
C ARG A 214 4.26 11.10 -8.77
N VAL A 215 3.57 12.08 -8.20
CA VAL A 215 3.67 13.49 -8.63
C VAL A 215 4.86 14.17 -7.95
N ILE A 216 5.15 13.78 -6.70
CA ILE A 216 6.25 14.30 -5.88
C ILE A 216 7.00 13.09 -5.31
N ASP A 217 8.32 13.09 -5.41
CA ASP A 217 9.18 11.95 -5.03
C ASP A 217 9.73 12.04 -3.60
N ASP A 218 9.34 13.04 -2.82
CA ASP A 218 9.82 13.25 -1.44
C ASP A 218 9.63 12.02 -0.53
N GLY A 219 8.50 11.33 -0.68
CA GLY A 219 8.19 10.11 0.08
C GLY A 219 9.18 8.98 -0.24
N LEU A 220 9.38 8.72 -1.54
CA LEU A 220 10.35 7.75 -2.03
C LEU A 220 11.79 8.13 -1.64
N TYR A 221 12.18 9.40 -1.79
CA TYR A 221 13.49 9.90 -1.37
C TYR A 221 13.73 9.64 0.13
N ARG A 222 12.76 9.95 0.97
CA ARG A 222 12.83 9.69 2.42
C ARG A 222 13.01 8.20 2.71
N ALA A 223 12.24 7.32 2.05
CA ALA A 223 12.39 5.89 2.24
C ALA A 223 13.78 5.38 1.83
N VAL A 224 14.29 5.83 0.68
CA VAL A 224 15.64 5.48 0.21
C VAL A 224 16.71 5.99 1.18
N ASP A 225 16.60 7.23 1.67
CA ASP A 225 17.56 7.77 2.62
C ASP A 225 17.59 7.00 3.94
N ILE A 226 16.42 6.62 4.46
CA ILE A 226 16.30 5.77 5.65
C ILE A 226 16.96 4.40 5.40
N TYR A 227 16.71 3.79 4.24
CA TYR A 227 17.31 2.50 3.87
C TYR A 227 18.84 2.60 3.77
N LEU A 228 19.37 3.60 3.08
CA LEU A 228 20.83 3.83 3.00
C LEU A 228 21.46 4.07 4.37
N LYS A 229 20.74 4.70 5.29
CA LYS A 229 21.20 4.92 6.67
C LYS A 229 21.21 3.63 7.50
N ALA A 230 20.21 2.78 7.33
CA ALA A 230 20.08 1.52 8.09
C ALA A 230 20.97 0.39 7.53
N HIS A 231 21.40 0.49 6.26
CA HIS A 231 22.14 -0.55 5.54
C HIS A 231 23.53 -0.07 5.10
N PRO A 232 24.46 0.20 6.05
CA PRO A 232 25.78 0.77 5.73
C PRO A 232 26.71 -0.17 4.95
N MET A 233 26.34 -1.43 4.78
CA MET A 233 27.12 -2.43 4.02
C MET A 233 26.85 -2.41 2.52
N LEU A 234 25.93 -1.55 2.05
CA LEU A 234 25.66 -1.39 0.62
C LEU A 234 26.87 -0.85 -0.13
N THR A 235 27.12 -1.41 -1.31
CA THR A 235 28.17 -0.96 -2.21
C THR A 235 27.76 0.34 -2.91
N GLU A 236 28.74 1.10 -3.40
CA GLU A 236 28.50 2.33 -4.16
C GLU A 236 27.57 2.11 -5.37
N ASN A 237 27.65 0.94 -6.00
CA ASN A 237 26.80 0.58 -7.14
C ASN A 237 25.35 0.32 -6.73
N GLU A 238 25.12 -0.26 -5.55
CA GLU A 238 23.78 -0.48 -5.00
C GLU A 238 23.15 0.84 -4.57
N CYS A 239 23.92 1.73 -3.93
CA CYS A 239 23.47 3.10 -3.64
C CYS A 239 23.10 3.86 -4.92
N LYS A 240 23.93 3.76 -5.97
CA LYS A 240 23.64 4.31 -7.30
C LYS A 240 22.37 3.71 -7.90
N LYS A 241 22.14 2.40 -7.74
CA LYS A 241 20.94 1.74 -8.25
C LYS A 241 19.68 2.30 -7.58
N LEU A 242 19.67 2.43 -6.25
CA LEU A 242 18.56 3.01 -5.50
C LEU A 242 18.28 4.47 -5.90
N CYS A 243 19.33 5.29 -6.01
CA CYS A 243 19.17 6.70 -6.34
C CYS A 243 18.63 6.95 -7.76
N LYS A 244 18.67 5.96 -8.67
CA LYS A 244 18.12 6.09 -10.03
C LYS A 244 16.59 6.14 -10.05
N PHE A 245 15.91 5.63 -9.02
CA PHE A 245 14.46 5.66 -8.94
C PHE A 245 13.90 7.02 -8.53
N ILE A 246 14.75 7.94 -8.06
CA ILE A 246 14.33 9.27 -7.62
C ILE A 246 14.45 10.24 -8.79
N ASP A 247 13.33 10.80 -9.22
CA ASP A 247 13.31 11.92 -10.16
C ASP A 247 13.54 13.23 -9.41
N CYS A 248 14.74 13.78 -9.53
CA CYS A 248 15.10 15.06 -8.91
C CYS A 248 14.20 16.24 -9.36
N GLN A 249 13.50 16.15 -10.49
CA GLN A 249 12.54 17.18 -10.91
C GLN A 249 11.25 17.16 -10.09
N LYS A 250 10.89 15.98 -9.56
CA LYS A 250 9.71 15.77 -8.71
C LYS A 250 10.00 15.98 -7.23
N LEU A 251 11.21 16.41 -6.86
CA LEU A 251 11.55 16.73 -5.48
C LEU A 251 11.12 18.14 -5.09
N SER A 252 10.58 18.29 -3.89
CA SER A 252 10.36 19.60 -3.30
C SER A 252 11.68 20.32 -3.02
N GLN A 253 11.59 21.63 -2.77
CA GLN A 253 12.75 22.44 -2.41
C GLN A 253 13.44 21.90 -1.15
N GLU A 254 12.64 21.44 -0.18
CA GLU A 254 13.11 20.94 1.11
C GLU A 254 13.84 19.61 0.92
N ALA A 255 13.29 18.70 0.12
CA ALA A 255 13.92 17.43 -0.21
C ALA A 255 15.23 17.63 -1.00
N CYS A 256 15.25 18.54 -1.97
CA CYS A 256 16.47 18.92 -2.69
C CYS A 256 17.56 19.46 -1.76
N ASN A 257 17.21 20.37 -0.85
CA ASN A 257 18.16 20.93 0.11
C ASN A 257 18.75 19.84 1.01
N HIS A 258 17.92 18.91 1.49
CA HIS A 258 18.38 17.77 2.26
C HIS A 258 19.31 16.87 1.42
N ALA A 259 18.93 16.53 0.19
CA ALA A 259 19.72 15.68 -0.70
C ALA A 259 21.06 16.30 -1.10
N ALA A 260 21.13 17.62 -1.27
CA ALA A 260 22.38 18.32 -1.57
C ALA A 260 23.42 18.26 -0.43
N GLN A 261 22.98 18.04 0.81
CA GLN A 261 23.83 17.95 2.01
C GLN A 261 24.00 16.51 2.49
N ASN A 262 23.45 15.52 1.78
CA ASN A 262 23.43 14.14 2.23
C ASN A 262 24.65 13.37 1.72
N ASP A 263 25.65 13.21 2.59
CA ASP A 263 26.90 12.51 2.28
C ASP A 263 26.74 11.01 1.99
N ARG A 264 25.56 10.41 2.26
CA ARG A 264 25.28 9.00 1.91
C ARG A 264 24.95 8.83 0.42
N LEU A 265 24.55 9.90 -0.26
CA LEU A 265 24.16 9.82 -1.66
C LEU A 265 25.40 9.81 -2.57
N PRO A 266 25.36 9.08 -3.70
CA PRO A 266 26.40 9.18 -4.71
C PRO A 266 26.55 10.62 -5.19
N VAL A 267 27.79 11.07 -5.43
CA VAL A 267 28.10 12.44 -5.91
C VAL A 267 27.27 12.83 -7.15
N GLN A 268 27.01 11.87 -8.05
CA GLN A 268 26.18 12.08 -9.23
C GLN A 268 24.74 12.53 -8.91
N MET A 269 24.17 12.02 -7.81
CA MET A 269 22.85 12.41 -7.34
C MET A 269 22.86 13.84 -6.80
N ALA A 270 23.84 14.17 -5.95
CA ALA A 270 23.99 15.53 -5.42
C ALA A 270 24.14 16.58 -6.54
N VAL A 271 24.93 16.27 -7.58
CA VAL A 271 25.09 17.14 -8.76
C VAL A 271 23.76 17.32 -9.51
N ARG A 272 22.98 16.25 -9.70
CA ARG A 272 21.66 16.34 -10.36
C ARG A 272 20.70 17.22 -9.57
N VAL A 273 20.63 17.03 -8.25
CA VAL A 273 19.79 17.84 -7.36
C VAL A 273 20.17 19.33 -7.46
N LEU A 274 21.47 19.65 -7.33
CA LEU A 274 21.96 21.03 -7.44
C LEU A 274 21.67 21.67 -8.80
N TYR A 275 21.76 20.89 -9.89
CA TYR A 275 21.44 21.36 -11.23
C TYR A 275 19.95 21.75 -11.35
N PHE A 276 19.03 20.89 -10.89
CA PHE A 276 17.60 21.20 -10.96
C PHE A 276 17.22 22.38 -10.07
N GLU A 277 17.86 22.52 -8.91
CA GLU A 277 17.74 23.71 -8.07
C GLU A 277 18.17 24.98 -8.79
N GLN A 278 19.31 24.96 -9.49
CA GLN A 278 19.76 26.09 -10.29
C GLN A 278 18.76 26.45 -11.41
N VAL A 279 18.19 25.44 -12.09
CA VAL A 279 17.18 25.64 -13.14
C VAL A 279 15.90 26.27 -12.57
N ARG A 280 15.42 25.79 -11.42
CA ARG A 280 14.23 26.33 -10.72
C ARG A 280 14.43 27.79 -10.35
N LEU A 281 15.57 28.13 -9.74
CA LEU A 281 15.91 29.52 -9.37
C LEU A 281 15.95 30.43 -10.61
N ARG A 282 16.60 30.00 -11.70
CA ARG A 282 16.66 30.76 -12.94
C ARG A 282 15.27 31.02 -13.53
N ASN A 283 14.39 30.01 -13.51
CA ASN A 283 13.04 30.12 -14.03
C ASN A 283 12.18 31.07 -13.18
N ALA A 284 12.31 31.02 -11.85
CA ALA A 284 11.62 31.95 -10.94
C ALA A 284 12.07 33.41 -11.15
N LEU A 285 13.36 33.65 -11.39
CA LEU A 285 13.90 34.98 -11.70
C LEU A 285 13.43 35.51 -13.06
N SER A 286 13.29 34.62 -14.05
CA SER A 286 12.84 34.99 -15.41
C SER A 286 11.33 35.20 -15.51
N GLY A 287 10.54 34.52 -14.68
CA GLY A 287 9.07 34.66 -14.61
C GLY A 287 8.57 35.92 -13.90
N SER A 288 9.44 36.67 -13.21
CA SER A 288 9.08 37.87 -12.44
C SER A 288 9.21 39.19 -13.24
N SER A 289 9.60 39.16 -14.52
CA SER A 289 9.90 40.36 -15.32
C SER A 289 8.75 40.85 -16.21
N GLY A 290 7.49 40.68 -15.77
CA GLY A 290 6.33 40.96 -16.61
C GLY A 290 5.12 41.49 -15.87
N ASP A 291 5.25 42.57 -15.09
CA ASP A 291 4.18 43.57 -15.04
C ASP A 291 4.67 44.91 -14.44
N GLY A 292 4.21 46.02 -15.02
CA GLY A 292 4.30 47.33 -14.37
C GLY A 292 5.35 48.34 -14.88
N PHE A 293 5.51 48.50 -16.19
CA PHE A 293 5.98 49.79 -16.74
C PHE A 293 4.92 50.38 -17.69
N SER A 294 3.86 50.93 -17.11
CA SER A 294 3.06 51.98 -17.76
C SER A 294 3.36 53.31 -17.06
N VAL A 295 4.37 54.03 -17.56
CA VAL A 295 4.66 55.42 -17.21
C VAL A 295 3.87 56.33 -18.16
N PRO A 296 3.29 57.44 -17.69
CA PRO A 296 2.19 58.14 -18.35
C PRO A 296 2.69 59.15 -19.38
N LYS A 297 1.88 59.44 -20.42
CA LYS A 297 1.97 60.70 -21.16
C LYS A 297 0.59 61.28 -21.45
N ASN A 298 0.40 62.47 -20.88
CA ASN A 298 -0.67 63.42 -21.12
C ASN A 298 -0.75 63.89 -22.58
N GLN A 299 -1.99 64.17 -23.01
CA GLN A 299 -2.48 65.26 -23.87
C GLN A 299 -1.55 65.87 -24.94
N GLN A 300 -2.00 65.88 -26.22
CA GLN A 300 -2.37 67.12 -26.94
C GLN A 300 -3.00 66.82 -28.34
N GLN A 301 -4.25 67.28 -28.52
CA GLN A 301 -4.96 67.88 -29.67
C GLN A 301 -4.69 67.59 -31.18
N CYS A 302 -5.83 67.71 -31.91
CA CYS A 302 -6.09 68.05 -33.34
C CYS A 302 -5.96 66.88 -34.35
N SER A 303 -6.94 66.61 -35.22
CA SER A 303 -8.06 67.39 -35.80
C SER A 303 -9.28 66.50 -36.05
#